data_AF-A0A9X3E4N2-F1
#
_entry.id   AF-A0A9X3E4N2-F1
#
_cell.length_a   1.000
_cell.length_b   1.000
_cell.length_c   1.000
_cell.angle_alpha   90.00
_cell.angle_beta   90.00
_cell.angle_gamma   90.00
#
_symmetry.space_group_name_H-M   'P 1'
#
loop_
_entity.id
_entity.type
_entity.pdbx_description
1 polymer ?
#
loop_
_entity_poly.entity_id
_entity_poly.type
_entity_poly.pdbx_seq_one_letter_code
_entity_poly.pdbx_strand_id
1 'polypeptide(L)'
;MTTPAHLLPASSTKFERALSEATDPTARLSGAIASLHGFKFTPPPTVLPYLVYEYGLGELTPYVPNLYELIPEGVAWTRLRGTPAAVDRALGWLGYAAEIEEAPVRRTRWNLFQMHLDRIRDDESDLEPVEGVAELSTPLRSVFWRGFRGYDVRALEYGRGRWSGARYGSSSGVSIREGGAKWSFGRPYSFDHAMTEADLIALGVWIEPTGDAEPAWLDIEWPDIAWSDLGGDARSALMLLGVPAGTAWACFRDAGGEVIGYRRARVHRRVGEASSGPYEFGGLRYAPLASGAEIVLIEALTEFGDGFGSTAASVSFILAGEPADPARPGALWLGPGALNASLPEIALTPIDIEFGRTVRERVRILLRF
;
A
#
# COMPACT_ATOMS: atom_id res chain seq x y z
N MET A 1 38.27 -60.74 -15.74
CA MET A 1 39.67 -60.46 -16.15
C MET A 1 40.10 -59.21 -15.40
N THR A 2 40.92 -59.38 -14.37
CA THR A 2 41.43 -58.34 -13.47
C THR A 2 42.60 -57.62 -14.13
N THR A 3 42.47 -56.30 -14.32
CA THR A 3 43.52 -55.39 -14.80
C THR A 3 44.73 -55.39 -13.85
N PRO A 4 45.97 -55.12 -14.30
CA PRO A 4 47.15 -55.19 -13.45
C PRO A 4 47.07 -54.14 -12.32
N ALA A 5 47.27 -54.56 -11.07
CA ALA A 5 47.16 -53.72 -9.86
C ALA A 5 48.31 -52.69 -9.70
N HIS A 6 49.25 -52.63 -10.65
CA HIS A 6 50.47 -51.85 -10.57
C HIS A 6 50.91 -51.38 -11.97
N LEU A 7 51.34 -50.12 -12.07
CA LEU A 7 51.79 -49.45 -13.31
C LEU A 7 53.26 -49.77 -13.69
N LEU A 8 53.83 -50.81 -13.09
CA LEU A 8 55.23 -51.18 -13.25
C LEU A 8 55.49 -51.88 -14.62
N PRO A 9 56.69 -51.72 -15.20
CA PRO A 9 57.08 -52.42 -16.43
C PRO A 9 57.22 -53.93 -16.20
N ALA A 10 57.16 -54.71 -17.29
CA ALA A 10 57.19 -56.18 -17.23
C ALA A 10 58.47 -56.75 -16.56
N SER A 11 59.58 -56.00 -16.58
CA SER A 11 60.88 -56.36 -16.00
C SER A 11 60.99 -56.15 -14.48
N SER A 12 59.94 -55.68 -13.80
CA SER A 12 60.02 -55.34 -12.37
C SER A 12 60.16 -56.54 -11.44
N THR A 13 61.01 -56.38 -10.42
CA THR A 13 61.35 -57.40 -9.43
C THR A 13 60.20 -57.65 -8.44
N LYS A 14 60.24 -58.79 -7.71
CA LYS A 14 59.20 -59.13 -6.72
C LYS A 14 59.10 -58.10 -5.59
N PHE A 15 60.23 -57.52 -5.18
CA PHE A 15 60.26 -56.48 -4.15
C PHE A 15 59.61 -55.18 -4.62
N GLU A 16 59.90 -54.74 -5.84
CA GLU A 16 59.26 -53.54 -6.44
C GLU A 16 57.74 -53.70 -6.56
N ARG A 17 57.26 -54.88 -6.93
CA ARG A 17 55.81 -55.16 -7.00
C ARG A 17 55.16 -55.11 -5.61
N ALA A 18 55.76 -55.76 -4.61
CA ALA A 18 55.27 -55.72 -3.24
C ALA A 18 55.29 -54.31 -2.65
N LEU A 19 56.33 -53.52 -2.94
CA LEU A 19 56.41 -52.13 -2.54
C LEU A 19 55.32 -51.28 -3.20
N SER A 20 55.08 -51.47 -4.51
CA SER A 20 54.02 -50.77 -5.25
C SER A 20 52.63 -51.09 -4.71
N GLU A 21 52.36 -52.34 -4.32
CA GLU A 21 51.08 -52.73 -3.71
C GLU A 21 50.93 -52.15 -2.30
N ALA A 22 52.00 -52.15 -1.50
CA ALA A 22 51.97 -51.62 -0.14
C ALA A 22 51.86 -50.10 -0.09
N THR A 23 52.38 -49.38 -1.09
CA THR A 23 52.31 -47.92 -1.17
C THR A 23 51.11 -47.41 -1.97
N ASP A 24 50.36 -48.27 -2.66
CA ASP A 24 49.20 -47.85 -3.47
C ASP A 24 48.08 -47.29 -2.58
N PRO A 25 47.81 -45.96 -2.63
CA PRO A 25 46.74 -45.38 -1.86
C PRO A 25 45.37 -45.60 -2.51
N THR A 26 45.30 -46.15 -3.74
CA THR A 26 44.07 -46.24 -4.55
C THR A 26 43.00 -47.06 -3.83
N ALA A 27 43.36 -48.17 -3.19
CA ALA A 27 42.40 -48.95 -2.40
C ALA A 27 41.76 -48.12 -1.26
N ARG A 28 42.53 -47.23 -0.63
CA ARG A 28 42.07 -46.35 0.46
C ARG A 28 41.28 -45.13 -0.05
N LEU A 29 41.68 -44.57 -1.19
CA LEU A 29 41.13 -43.31 -1.71
C LEU A 29 40.01 -43.50 -2.74
N SER A 30 39.94 -44.65 -3.41
CA SER A 30 38.98 -44.91 -4.49
C SER A 30 37.53 -44.67 -4.08
N GLY A 31 37.13 -45.10 -2.87
CA GLY A 31 35.79 -44.83 -2.34
C GLY A 31 35.52 -43.33 -2.12
N ALA A 32 36.50 -42.59 -1.59
CA ALA A 32 36.40 -41.15 -1.42
C ALA A 32 36.33 -40.41 -2.77
N ILE A 33 37.16 -40.82 -3.74
CA ILE A 33 37.16 -40.27 -5.10
C ILE A 33 35.81 -40.53 -5.78
N ALA A 34 35.27 -41.75 -5.66
CA ALA A 34 33.95 -42.09 -6.19
C ALA A 34 32.84 -41.25 -5.51
N SER A 35 32.96 -40.99 -4.21
CA SER A 35 31.99 -40.16 -3.46
C SER A 35 31.98 -38.68 -3.85
N LEU A 36 33.05 -38.18 -4.49
CA LEU A 36 33.03 -36.82 -5.07
C LEU A 36 32.07 -36.71 -6.25
N HIS A 37 31.72 -37.83 -6.88
CA HIS A 37 30.75 -37.82 -7.97
C HIS A 37 29.36 -37.41 -7.44
N GLY A 38 28.82 -36.32 -7.97
CA GLY A 38 27.51 -35.81 -7.57
C GLY A 38 27.51 -34.98 -6.28
N PHE A 39 28.68 -34.57 -5.76
CA PHE A 39 28.77 -33.73 -4.56
C PHE A 39 27.94 -32.44 -4.65
N LYS A 40 27.70 -31.93 -5.88
CA LYS A 40 26.89 -30.72 -6.12
C LYS A 40 25.38 -30.95 -5.95
N PHE A 41 24.90 -32.18 -6.08
CA PHE A 41 23.48 -32.52 -5.93
C PHE A 41 23.08 -32.74 -4.47
N THR A 42 24.05 -33.07 -3.61
CA THR A 42 23.83 -33.20 -2.16
C THR A 42 25.05 -32.62 -1.43
N PRO A 43 25.24 -31.29 -1.47
CA PRO A 43 26.46 -30.67 -0.96
C PRO A 43 26.51 -30.67 0.56
N PRO A 44 27.68 -30.97 1.16
CA PRO A 44 27.89 -30.73 2.57
C PRO A 44 27.88 -29.22 2.87
N PRO A 45 27.54 -28.79 4.11
CA PRO A 45 27.44 -27.37 4.46
C PRO A 45 28.71 -26.56 4.17
N THR A 46 29.87 -27.18 4.31
CA THR A 46 31.19 -26.57 4.08
C THR A 46 31.41 -26.13 2.63
N VAL A 47 30.69 -26.72 1.68
CA VAL A 47 30.85 -26.47 0.24
C VAL A 47 29.84 -25.46 -0.30
N LEU A 48 28.74 -25.20 0.43
CA LEU A 48 27.67 -24.30 -0.01
C LEU A 48 28.15 -22.89 -0.39
N PRO A 49 29.02 -22.20 0.39
CA PRO A 49 29.46 -20.85 0.01
C PRO A 49 30.24 -20.84 -1.30
N TYR A 50 31.00 -21.90 -1.59
CA TYR A 50 31.74 -22.04 -2.84
C TYR A 50 30.79 -22.29 -4.02
N LEU A 51 29.70 -23.03 -3.82
CA LEU A 51 28.67 -23.20 -4.86
C LEU A 51 27.91 -21.90 -5.14
N VAL A 52 27.59 -21.12 -4.10
CA VAL A 52 26.98 -19.79 -4.26
C VAL A 52 27.89 -18.89 -5.09
N TYR A 53 29.20 -18.91 -4.81
CA TYR A 53 30.18 -18.17 -5.60
C TYR A 53 30.28 -18.70 -7.04
N GLU A 54 30.38 -20.02 -7.22
CA GLU A 54 30.47 -20.67 -8.53
C GLU A 54 29.26 -20.32 -9.43
N TYR A 55 28.05 -20.31 -8.87
CA TYR A 55 26.82 -19.97 -9.60
C TYR A 55 26.53 -18.47 -9.64
N GLY A 56 27.36 -17.61 -9.03
CA GLY A 56 27.16 -16.15 -9.02
C GLY A 56 25.90 -15.70 -8.26
N LEU A 57 25.46 -16.46 -7.24
CA LEU A 57 24.21 -16.23 -6.50
C LEU A 57 24.39 -15.31 -5.28
N GLY A 58 25.56 -14.69 -5.12
CA GLY A 58 25.88 -13.86 -3.95
C GLY A 58 24.89 -12.72 -3.73
N GLU A 59 24.43 -12.07 -4.80
CA GLU A 59 23.46 -10.97 -4.76
C GLU A 59 22.07 -11.39 -4.26
N LEU A 60 21.76 -12.69 -4.29
CA LEU A 60 20.47 -13.22 -3.85
C LEU A 60 20.43 -13.64 -2.38
N THR A 61 21.60 -13.72 -1.73
CA THR A 61 21.72 -14.12 -0.31
C THR A 61 20.89 -13.28 0.66
N PRO A 62 20.63 -11.97 0.44
CA PRO A 62 19.75 -11.21 1.33
C PRO A 62 18.27 -11.63 1.26
N TYR A 63 17.84 -12.23 0.15
CA TYR A 63 16.42 -12.56 -0.10
C TYR A 63 16.09 -14.02 0.18
N VAL A 64 17.06 -14.92 0.02
CA VAL A 64 16.92 -16.35 0.34
C VAL A 64 18.05 -16.75 1.30
N PRO A 65 17.82 -16.66 2.63
CA PRO A 65 18.87 -16.87 3.61
C PRO A 65 19.37 -18.33 3.68
N ASN A 66 18.50 -19.30 3.40
CA ASN A 66 18.87 -20.71 3.43
C ASN A 66 19.63 -21.09 2.16
N LEU A 67 20.93 -21.36 2.29
CA LEU A 67 21.80 -21.71 1.14
C LEU A 67 21.36 -23.00 0.42
N TYR A 68 20.71 -23.93 1.13
CA TYR A 68 20.17 -25.14 0.52
C TYR A 68 18.99 -24.87 -0.41
N GLU A 69 18.23 -23.82 -0.14
CA GLU A 69 17.12 -23.36 -0.99
C GLU A 69 17.61 -22.40 -2.06
N LEU A 70 18.57 -21.53 -1.72
CA LEU A 70 19.13 -20.54 -2.62
C LEU A 70 19.77 -21.16 -3.87
N ILE A 71 20.49 -22.27 -3.75
CA ILE A 71 21.15 -22.90 -4.90
C ILE A 71 20.13 -23.36 -5.96
N PRO A 72 19.15 -24.24 -5.65
CA PRO A 72 18.17 -24.66 -6.64
C PRO A 72 17.29 -23.50 -7.14
N GLU A 73 16.87 -22.59 -6.26
CA GLU A 73 16.02 -21.44 -6.63
C GLU A 73 16.78 -20.42 -7.49
N GLY A 74 18.00 -20.07 -7.10
CA GLY A 74 18.85 -19.12 -7.81
C GLY A 74 19.25 -19.64 -9.20
N VAL A 75 19.57 -20.93 -9.33
CA VAL A 75 19.83 -21.55 -10.64
C VAL A 75 18.57 -21.56 -11.52
N ALA A 76 17.39 -21.78 -10.96
CA ALA A 76 16.15 -21.68 -11.71
C ALA A 76 15.85 -20.23 -12.14
N TRP A 77 16.04 -19.27 -11.24
CA TRP A 77 15.84 -17.84 -11.50
C TRP A 77 16.80 -17.29 -12.57
N THR A 78 18.08 -17.65 -12.52
CA THR A 78 19.07 -17.20 -13.52
C THR A 78 18.70 -17.61 -14.95
N ARG A 79 18.01 -18.74 -15.13
CA ARG A 79 17.51 -19.20 -16.45
C ARG A 79 16.32 -18.37 -16.96
N LEU A 80 15.58 -17.72 -16.06
CA LEU A 80 14.40 -16.90 -16.37
C LEU A 80 14.72 -15.41 -16.39
N ARG A 81 15.90 -14.99 -15.91
CA ARG A 81 16.30 -13.60 -15.73
C ARG A 81 16.08 -12.78 -17.01
N GLY A 82 15.54 -11.58 -16.86
CA GLY A 82 15.15 -10.70 -17.96
C GLY A 82 13.72 -10.88 -18.45
N THR A 83 12.95 -11.82 -17.87
CA THR A 83 11.52 -12.02 -18.16
C THR A 83 10.63 -11.64 -16.96
N PRO A 84 9.34 -11.35 -17.17
CA PRO A 84 8.38 -11.15 -16.09
C PRO A 84 8.33 -12.31 -15.08
N ALA A 85 8.56 -13.55 -15.54
CA ALA A 85 8.57 -14.73 -14.68
C ALA A 85 9.73 -14.74 -13.67
N ALA A 86 10.85 -14.05 -13.97
CA ALA A 86 11.92 -13.88 -12.99
C ALA A 86 11.51 -12.95 -11.85
N VAL A 87 10.80 -11.86 -12.18
CA VAL A 87 10.28 -10.91 -11.17
C VAL A 87 9.25 -11.63 -10.30
N ASP A 88 8.29 -12.34 -10.90
CA ASP A 88 7.27 -13.10 -10.17
C ASP A 88 7.89 -14.13 -9.21
N ARG A 89 8.86 -14.93 -9.69
CA ARG A 89 9.57 -15.89 -8.84
C ARG A 89 10.32 -15.21 -7.69
N ALA A 90 10.99 -14.09 -7.97
CA ALA A 90 11.82 -13.40 -6.98
C ALA A 90 10.97 -12.67 -5.93
N LEU A 91 9.84 -12.08 -6.31
CA LEU A 91 8.86 -11.54 -5.37
C LEU A 91 8.24 -12.64 -4.50
N GLY A 92 8.07 -13.84 -5.06
CA GLY A 92 7.60 -15.00 -4.31
C GLY A 92 8.48 -15.36 -3.11
N TRP A 93 9.80 -15.16 -3.18
CA TRP A 93 10.71 -15.36 -2.04
C TRP A 93 10.41 -14.40 -0.87
N LEU A 94 9.89 -13.22 -1.18
CA LEU A 94 9.51 -12.19 -0.21
C LEU A 94 8.03 -12.29 0.20
N GLY A 95 7.28 -13.25 -0.34
CA GLY A 95 5.84 -13.37 -0.12
C GLY A 95 5.02 -12.25 -0.77
N TYR A 96 5.48 -11.74 -1.91
CA TYR A 96 4.76 -10.76 -2.73
C TYR A 96 4.47 -11.33 -4.11
N ALA A 97 3.45 -10.79 -4.76
CA ALA A 97 3.19 -10.99 -6.18
C ALA A 97 2.86 -9.66 -6.85
N ALA A 98 3.13 -9.54 -8.14
CA ALA A 98 2.85 -8.30 -8.85
C ALA A 98 2.46 -8.52 -10.30
N GLU A 99 1.53 -7.69 -10.78
CA GLU A 99 1.27 -7.52 -12.20
C GLU A 99 2.18 -6.41 -12.74
N ILE A 100 2.92 -6.71 -13.81
CA ILE A 100 3.81 -5.76 -14.47
C ILE A 100 3.02 -4.99 -15.52
N GLU A 101 3.07 -3.66 -15.42
CA GLU A 101 2.53 -2.75 -16.43
C GLU A 101 3.65 -1.95 -17.06
N GLU A 102 3.86 -2.16 -18.36
CA GLU A 102 4.86 -1.45 -19.15
C GLU A 102 4.38 -0.06 -19.56
N ALA A 103 5.32 0.89 -19.65
CA ALA A 103 5.01 2.20 -20.20
C ALA A 103 4.60 2.07 -21.68
N PRO A 104 3.60 2.84 -22.14
CA PRO A 104 3.24 2.85 -23.54
C PRO A 104 4.42 3.26 -24.44
N VAL A 105 4.63 2.53 -25.54
CA VAL A 105 5.73 2.76 -26.51
C VAL A 105 5.79 4.19 -27.04
N ARG A 106 4.64 4.87 -27.08
CA ARG A 106 4.52 6.28 -27.51
C ARG A 106 5.15 7.29 -26.55
N ARG A 107 5.51 6.89 -25.32
CA ARG A 107 6.17 7.79 -24.35
C ARG A 107 7.66 7.83 -24.61
N THR A 108 8.29 8.99 -24.38
CA THR A 108 9.75 9.12 -24.41
C THR A 108 10.44 8.14 -23.45
N ARG A 109 9.82 7.90 -22.28
CA ARG A 109 10.28 6.95 -21.26
C ARG A 109 9.55 5.60 -21.42
N TRP A 110 9.65 5.00 -22.60
CA TRP A 110 9.01 3.72 -22.95
C TRP A 110 9.60 2.52 -22.20
N ASN A 111 10.83 2.66 -21.70
CA ASN A 111 11.55 1.60 -21.02
C ASN A 111 11.20 1.46 -19.53
N LEU A 112 10.33 2.33 -19.03
CA LEU A 112 9.85 2.31 -17.66
C LEU A 112 8.74 1.28 -17.50
N PHE A 113 8.73 0.55 -16.38
CA PHE A 113 7.60 -0.27 -15.99
C PHE A 113 7.27 -0.10 -14.51
N GLN A 114 6.04 -0.40 -14.18
CA GLN A 114 5.53 -0.31 -12.82
C GLN A 114 4.86 -1.62 -12.40
N MET A 115 4.75 -1.83 -11.10
CA MET A 115 4.24 -3.06 -10.52
C MET A 115 2.97 -2.77 -9.72
N HIS A 116 1.88 -3.45 -10.07
CA HIS A 116 0.68 -3.49 -9.24
C HIS A 116 0.82 -4.67 -8.26
N LEU A 117 1.06 -4.35 -6.99
CA LEU A 117 1.28 -5.36 -5.95
C LEU A 117 -0.03 -6.04 -5.54
N ASP A 118 0.06 -7.31 -5.20
CA ASP A 118 -1.03 -8.18 -4.73
C ASP A 118 -1.51 -7.84 -3.30
N ARG A 119 -0.69 -7.14 -2.53
CA ARG A 119 -1.03 -6.62 -1.20
C ARG A 119 -0.33 -5.31 -0.91
N ILE A 120 -0.74 -4.66 0.17
CA ILE A 120 -0.02 -3.53 0.74
C ILE A 120 1.09 -4.10 1.62
N ARG A 121 2.23 -3.39 1.69
CA ARG A 121 3.34 -3.77 2.55
C ARG A 121 2.92 -3.95 4.02
N ASP A 122 3.59 -4.86 4.70
CA ASP A 122 3.48 -5.03 6.16
C ASP A 122 4.39 -3.98 6.84
N ASP A 123 5.69 -3.98 6.51
CA ASP A 123 6.67 -2.99 6.99
C ASP A 123 7.20 -2.12 5.83
N GLU A 124 7.71 -0.92 6.14
CA GLU A 124 8.41 -0.06 5.18
C GLU A 124 9.73 -0.67 4.74
N SER A 125 10.37 -1.45 5.62
CA SER A 125 11.63 -2.16 5.32
C SER A 125 11.48 -3.18 4.19
N ASP A 126 10.28 -3.69 3.92
CA ASP A 126 10.04 -4.68 2.85
C ASP A 126 10.25 -4.10 1.46
N LEU A 127 10.11 -2.78 1.30
CA LEU A 127 10.12 -2.12 0.00
C LEU A 127 11.49 -2.13 -0.66
N GLU A 128 12.57 -2.01 0.12
CA GLU A 128 13.93 -2.05 -0.40
C GLU A 128 14.28 -3.45 -0.96
N PRO A 129 14.00 -4.56 -0.26
CA PRO A 129 14.13 -5.89 -0.82
C PRO A 129 13.29 -6.11 -2.09
N VAL A 130 12.04 -5.64 -2.11
CA VAL A 130 11.15 -5.76 -3.28
C VAL A 130 11.72 -5.01 -4.48
N GLU A 131 12.25 -3.80 -4.27
CA GLU A 131 12.94 -3.03 -5.31
C GLU A 131 14.19 -3.76 -5.82
N GLY A 132 15.03 -4.24 -4.90
CA GLY A 132 16.28 -4.93 -5.22
C GLY A 132 16.07 -6.20 -6.05
N VAL A 133 15.12 -7.07 -5.66
CA VAL A 133 14.84 -8.29 -6.45
C VAL A 133 14.23 -7.98 -7.82
N ALA A 134 13.40 -6.94 -7.91
CA ALA A 134 12.82 -6.53 -9.18
C ALA A 134 13.91 -6.02 -10.13
N GLU A 135 14.78 -5.13 -9.67
CA GLU A 135 15.90 -4.61 -10.46
C GLU A 135 16.84 -5.73 -10.93
N LEU A 136 17.24 -6.63 -10.01
CA LEU A 136 18.09 -7.78 -10.36
C LEU A 136 17.46 -8.68 -11.41
N SER A 137 16.14 -8.85 -11.39
CA SER A 137 15.40 -9.74 -12.29
C SER A 137 15.17 -9.14 -13.67
N THR A 138 15.19 -7.81 -13.79
CA THR A 138 14.85 -7.11 -15.03
C THR A 138 16.01 -7.01 -16.02
N PRO A 139 15.74 -6.91 -17.33
CA PRO A 139 16.79 -6.66 -18.31
C PRO A 139 17.29 -5.22 -18.19
N LEU A 140 18.57 -4.97 -18.46
CA LEU A 140 19.22 -3.66 -18.31
C LEU A 140 18.49 -2.48 -18.98
N ARG A 141 17.75 -2.74 -20.07
CA ARG A 141 16.97 -1.70 -20.76
C ARG A 141 15.78 -1.21 -19.94
N SER A 142 15.16 -2.11 -19.18
CA SER A 142 13.91 -1.86 -18.46
C SER A 142 14.21 -1.35 -17.07
N VAL A 143 13.45 -0.35 -16.62
CA VAL A 143 13.67 0.26 -15.31
C VAL A 143 12.38 0.21 -14.50
N PHE A 144 12.46 -0.44 -13.34
CA PHE A 144 11.41 -0.38 -12.33
C PHE A 144 11.40 1.01 -11.73
N TRP A 145 10.28 1.70 -11.76
CA TRP A 145 10.22 3.07 -11.23
C TRP A 145 9.08 3.31 -10.25
N ARG A 146 8.10 2.39 -10.15
CA ARG A 146 6.95 2.56 -9.27
C ARG A 146 6.23 1.27 -8.93
N GLY A 147 6.01 1.03 -7.63
CA GLY A 147 5.07 0.04 -7.12
C GLY A 147 3.85 0.71 -6.50
N PHE A 148 2.67 0.12 -6.71
CA PHE A 148 1.42 0.69 -6.18
C PHE A 148 0.40 -0.39 -5.83
N ARG A 149 -0.48 -0.05 -4.89
CA ARG A 149 -1.68 -0.82 -4.55
C ARG A 149 -2.69 0.08 -3.85
N GLY A 150 -3.96 0.03 -4.25
CA GLY A 150 -5.06 0.77 -3.63
C GLY A 150 -5.10 2.28 -3.94
N TYR A 151 -3.95 2.92 -4.16
CA TYR A 151 -3.88 4.31 -4.62
C TYR A 151 -3.08 4.44 -5.91
N ASP A 152 -3.79 4.65 -7.01
CA ASP A 152 -3.19 4.79 -8.32
C ASP A 152 -3.69 6.03 -9.08
N VAL A 153 -2.91 7.12 -9.01
CA VAL A 153 -3.16 8.32 -9.81
C VAL A 153 -2.04 8.49 -10.81
N ARG A 154 -2.38 8.45 -12.09
CA ARG A 154 -1.40 8.48 -13.18
C ARG A 154 -1.02 9.89 -13.59
N ALA A 155 0.18 10.01 -14.16
CA ALA A 155 0.58 11.23 -14.86
C ALA A 155 -0.40 11.54 -16.00
N LEU A 156 -0.82 12.80 -16.09
CA LEU A 156 -1.67 13.31 -17.15
C LEU A 156 -0.99 13.15 -18.50
N GLU A 157 -1.73 12.59 -19.45
CA GLU A 157 -1.30 12.48 -20.84
C GLU A 157 -2.19 13.36 -21.71
N TYR A 158 -1.58 14.33 -22.38
CA TYR A 158 -2.31 15.30 -23.18
C TYR A 158 -3.11 14.60 -24.29
N GLY A 159 -4.41 14.88 -24.36
CA GLY A 159 -5.33 14.26 -25.30
C GLY A 159 -5.70 12.79 -25.02
N ARG A 160 -5.20 12.18 -23.93
CA ARG A 160 -5.49 10.77 -23.58
C ARG A 160 -5.92 10.53 -22.14
N GLY A 161 -5.80 11.54 -21.26
CA GLY A 161 -6.24 11.46 -19.87
C GLY A 161 -7.37 12.44 -19.56
N ARG A 162 -8.21 12.09 -18.59
CA ARG A 162 -9.13 13.05 -17.95
C ARG A 162 -8.35 13.82 -16.88
N TRP A 163 -8.47 15.14 -16.90
CA TRP A 163 -7.85 16.01 -15.89
C TRP A 163 -8.28 15.67 -14.46
N SER A 164 -9.53 15.22 -14.26
CA SER A 164 -10.07 14.90 -12.94
C SER A 164 -9.50 13.64 -12.29
N GLY A 165 -8.76 12.81 -13.03
CA GLY A 165 -8.20 11.54 -12.54
C GLY A 165 -6.70 11.38 -12.74
N ALA A 166 -6.02 12.45 -13.17
CA ALA A 166 -4.61 12.42 -13.49
C ALA A 166 -3.86 13.58 -12.84
N ARG A 167 -2.57 13.38 -12.59
CA ARG A 167 -1.68 14.37 -11.98
C ARG A 167 -0.78 14.99 -13.03
N TYR A 168 -0.63 16.32 -12.99
CA TYR A 168 0.32 17.01 -13.85
C TYR A 168 1.77 16.60 -13.49
N GLY A 169 2.57 16.20 -14.49
CA GLY A 169 3.99 15.88 -14.34
C GLY A 169 4.34 14.41 -14.05
N SER A 170 3.88 13.82 -12.94
CA SER A 170 4.25 12.45 -12.53
C SER A 170 3.08 11.69 -11.91
N SER A 171 3.20 10.37 -11.79
CA SER A 171 2.21 9.54 -11.09
C SER A 171 2.34 9.68 -9.56
N SER A 172 1.37 9.13 -8.83
CA SER A 172 1.39 9.12 -7.37
C SER A 172 2.47 8.23 -6.77
N GLY A 173 2.84 8.57 -5.54
CA GLY A 173 3.83 7.85 -4.75
C GLY A 173 4.98 8.75 -4.32
N VAL A 174 5.74 8.25 -3.36
CA VAL A 174 6.97 8.85 -2.84
C VAL A 174 8.09 7.83 -2.92
N SER A 175 9.33 8.27 -3.17
CA SER A 175 10.51 7.42 -3.09
C SER A 175 11.07 7.51 -1.68
N ILE A 176 11.39 6.38 -1.05
CA ILE A 176 12.01 6.34 0.28
C ILE A 176 13.48 6.72 0.17
N ARG A 177 14.15 6.17 -0.85
CA ARG A 177 15.54 6.45 -1.22
C ARG A 177 15.60 7.42 -2.40
N GLU A 178 16.61 8.28 -2.40
CA GLU A 178 16.90 9.11 -3.56
C GLU A 178 17.26 8.25 -4.78
N GLY A 179 16.58 8.50 -5.90
CA GLY A 179 16.76 7.72 -7.13
C GLY A 179 16.07 6.36 -7.16
N GLY A 180 15.46 5.92 -6.05
CA GLY A 180 14.73 4.66 -5.97
C GLY A 180 13.30 4.73 -6.49
N ALA A 181 12.64 3.57 -6.55
CA ALA A 181 11.27 3.42 -7.01
C ALA A 181 10.27 4.21 -6.14
N LYS A 182 9.19 4.66 -6.78
CA LYS A 182 8.08 5.33 -6.10
C LYS A 182 7.11 4.31 -5.53
N TRP A 183 6.68 4.52 -4.29
CA TRP A 183 5.70 3.68 -3.63
C TRP A 183 4.42 4.44 -3.40
N SER A 184 3.29 3.87 -3.84
CA SER A 184 1.98 4.51 -3.85
C SER A 184 0.93 3.55 -3.29
N PHE A 185 0.79 3.53 -1.98
CA PHE A 185 -0.21 2.71 -1.30
C PHE A 185 -1.44 3.51 -0.89
N GLY A 186 -2.60 2.85 -0.87
CA GLY A 186 -3.86 3.41 -0.43
C GLY A 186 -4.68 2.42 0.36
N ARG A 187 -5.10 2.81 1.56
CA ARG A 187 -6.02 2.03 2.41
C ARG A 187 -7.34 2.79 2.58
N PRO A 188 -8.48 2.21 2.18
CA PRO A 188 -9.78 2.83 2.39
C PRO A 188 -10.42 2.39 3.71
N TYR A 189 -10.91 3.35 4.48
CA TYR A 189 -11.82 3.15 5.61
C TYR A 189 -13.16 3.81 5.30
N SER A 190 -14.26 3.15 5.65
CA SER A 190 -15.61 3.62 5.31
C SER A 190 -16.54 3.32 6.47
N PHE A 191 -17.18 4.37 6.98
CA PHE A 191 -18.05 4.31 8.15
C PHE A 191 -19.43 4.89 7.82
N ASP A 192 -20.47 4.26 8.34
CA ASP A 192 -21.83 4.77 8.28
C ASP A 192 -22.23 5.14 9.70
N HIS A 193 -22.54 6.42 9.93
CA HIS A 193 -22.89 6.96 11.24
C HIS A 193 -24.27 7.60 11.18
N ALA A 194 -25.21 7.01 11.91
CA ALA A 194 -26.49 7.63 12.18
C ALA A 194 -26.28 8.69 13.27
N MET A 195 -26.61 9.94 12.96
CA MET A 195 -26.44 11.06 13.87
C MET A 195 -27.32 10.85 15.12
N THR A 196 -26.68 10.88 16.28
CA THR A 196 -27.41 10.77 17.56
C THR A 196 -28.00 12.11 17.94
N GLU A 197 -29.02 12.12 18.81
CA GLU A 197 -29.56 13.35 19.40
C GLU A 197 -28.44 14.20 20.04
N ALA A 198 -27.50 13.56 20.75
CA ALA A 198 -26.36 14.26 21.34
C ALA A 198 -25.48 14.95 20.29
N ASP A 199 -25.19 14.28 19.15
CA ASP A 199 -24.42 14.88 18.05
C ASP A 199 -25.15 16.09 17.45
N LEU A 200 -26.47 15.97 17.26
CA LEU A 200 -27.30 17.02 16.64
C LEU A 200 -27.49 18.23 17.56
N ILE A 201 -27.65 18.00 18.86
CA ILE A 201 -27.67 19.07 19.88
C ILE A 201 -26.32 19.77 19.92
N ALA A 202 -25.22 19.00 19.89
CA ALA A 202 -23.86 19.54 19.92
C ALA A 202 -23.55 20.40 18.68
N LEU A 203 -24.12 20.06 17.52
CA LEU A 203 -24.06 20.86 16.30
C LEU A 203 -25.04 22.06 16.29
N GLY A 204 -25.97 22.14 17.25
CA GLY A 204 -26.98 23.19 17.32
C GLY A 204 -28.09 23.07 16.27
N VAL A 205 -28.28 21.90 15.66
CA VAL A 205 -29.24 21.65 14.57
C VAL A 205 -30.39 20.74 14.97
N TRP A 206 -30.45 20.32 16.24
CA TRP A 206 -31.49 19.41 16.72
C TRP A 206 -32.88 20.07 16.69
N ILE A 207 -33.84 19.34 16.13
CA ILE A 207 -35.26 19.68 16.13
C ILE A 207 -35.99 18.59 16.91
N GLU A 208 -36.77 18.94 17.94
CA GLU A 208 -37.49 17.95 18.76
C GLU A 208 -38.54 17.18 17.91
N PRO A 209 -38.71 15.85 18.08
CA PRO A 209 -39.75 15.10 17.38
C PRO A 209 -41.14 15.52 17.87
N THR A 210 -42.01 16.01 16.99
CA THR A 210 -43.38 16.45 17.33
C THR A 210 -44.42 15.31 17.40
N GLY A 211 -44.04 14.06 17.18
CA GLY A 211 -44.99 12.93 17.07
C GLY A 211 -45.93 13.07 15.86
N ASP A 212 -47.11 12.44 15.90
CA ASP A 212 -48.15 12.51 14.85
C ASP A 212 -48.89 13.87 14.78
N ALA A 213 -48.52 14.82 15.65
CA ALA A 213 -49.08 16.16 15.61
C ALA A 213 -48.38 16.96 14.50
N GLU A 214 -49.18 17.61 13.63
CA GLU A 214 -48.68 18.56 12.62
C GLU A 214 -47.58 19.43 13.25
N PRO A 215 -46.42 19.60 12.60
CA PRO A 215 -45.33 20.36 13.18
C PRO A 215 -45.84 21.75 13.50
N ALA A 216 -45.91 22.07 14.81
CA ALA A 216 -46.10 23.42 15.26
C ALA A 216 -45.06 24.29 14.55
N TRP A 217 -45.47 25.45 14.03
CA TRP A 217 -44.60 26.38 13.32
C TRP A 217 -43.24 26.45 14.02
N LEU A 218 -42.24 25.82 13.40
CA LEU A 218 -40.91 25.75 13.97
C LEU A 218 -40.38 27.18 14.06
N ASP A 219 -39.99 27.60 15.27
CA ASP A 219 -39.32 28.87 15.52
C ASP A 219 -37.85 28.76 15.07
N ILE A 220 -37.68 28.54 13.77
CA ILE A 220 -36.40 28.44 13.10
C ILE A 220 -36.34 29.50 12.01
N GLU A 221 -35.14 29.98 11.72
CA GLU A 221 -34.91 30.81 10.54
C GLU A 221 -35.09 29.92 9.31
N TRP A 222 -36.25 30.04 8.65
CA TRP A 222 -36.59 29.22 7.51
C TRP A 222 -35.67 29.56 6.33
N PRO A 223 -34.92 28.58 5.81
CA PRO A 223 -34.15 28.80 4.59
C PRO A 223 -35.10 29.04 3.41
N ASP A 224 -34.64 29.77 2.40
CA ASP A 224 -35.41 30.03 1.18
C ASP A 224 -35.49 28.75 0.33
N ILE A 225 -36.43 27.87 0.68
CA ILE A 225 -36.67 26.56 0.06
C ILE A 225 -38.12 26.44 -0.41
N ALA A 226 -38.36 25.75 -1.53
CA ALA A 226 -39.72 25.44 -1.93
C ALA A 226 -40.30 24.36 -1.00
N TRP A 227 -41.58 24.44 -0.65
CA TRP A 227 -42.25 23.39 0.13
C TRP A 227 -42.15 21.99 -0.52
N SER A 228 -42.00 21.92 -1.84
CA SER A 228 -41.77 20.68 -2.60
C SER A 228 -40.36 20.10 -2.44
N ASP A 229 -39.40 20.88 -1.94
CA ASP A 229 -38.01 20.48 -1.70
C ASP A 229 -37.82 19.76 -0.37
N LEU A 230 -38.82 19.84 0.52
CA LEU A 230 -38.96 18.97 1.69
C LEU A 230 -39.51 17.62 1.21
N GLY A 231 -38.66 16.80 0.60
CA GLY A 231 -38.95 15.40 0.36
C GLY A 231 -38.67 14.57 1.62
N GLY A 232 -39.50 13.55 1.90
CA GLY A 232 -39.30 12.61 3.02
C GLY A 232 -39.69 13.17 4.39
N ASP A 233 -38.96 12.73 5.43
CA ASP A 233 -39.07 13.26 6.80
C ASP A 233 -38.54 14.70 6.80
N ALA A 234 -39.43 15.68 6.61
CA ALA A 234 -39.10 17.11 6.51
C ALA A 234 -38.16 17.60 7.65
N ARG A 235 -38.23 16.94 8.81
CA ARG A 235 -37.35 17.13 9.96
C ARG A 235 -35.88 16.89 9.64
N SER A 236 -35.51 15.73 9.08
CA SER A 236 -34.12 15.38 8.75
C SER A 236 -33.53 16.32 7.70
N ALA A 237 -34.32 16.68 6.69
CA ALA A 237 -33.93 17.65 5.67
C ALA A 237 -33.66 19.05 6.27
N LEU A 238 -34.49 19.50 7.22
CA LEU A 238 -34.30 20.77 7.93
C LEU A 238 -33.07 20.76 8.84
N MET A 239 -32.83 19.69 9.60
CA MET A 239 -31.60 19.56 10.39
C MET A 239 -30.36 19.62 9.50
N LEU A 240 -30.40 18.94 8.33
CA LEU A 240 -29.29 18.95 7.39
C LEU A 240 -29.01 20.32 6.80
N LEU A 241 -30.05 21.12 6.56
CA LEU A 241 -29.93 22.50 6.08
C LEU A 241 -29.18 23.38 7.09
N GLY A 242 -29.39 23.15 8.39
CA GLY A 242 -28.68 23.82 9.49
C GLY A 242 -27.21 23.41 9.65
N VAL A 243 -26.80 22.27 9.09
CA VAL A 243 -25.38 21.84 9.14
C VAL A 243 -24.53 22.84 8.34
N PRO A 244 -23.50 23.46 8.95
CA PRO A 244 -22.77 24.54 8.32
C PRO A 244 -22.07 24.07 7.04
N ALA A 245 -22.33 24.82 5.97
CA ALA A 245 -21.59 24.68 4.72
C ALA A 245 -20.17 25.25 4.92
N GLY A 246 -19.14 24.40 4.84
CA GLY A 246 -17.77 24.84 5.09
C GLY A 246 -16.72 23.75 4.97
N THR A 247 -15.57 23.99 5.59
CA THR A 247 -14.50 23.00 5.75
C THR A 247 -14.94 21.91 6.72
N ALA A 248 -14.55 20.66 6.44
CA ALA A 248 -14.61 19.59 7.42
C ALA A 248 -13.19 19.05 7.62
N TRP A 249 -12.92 18.53 8.81
CA TRP A 249 -11.63 17.98 9.19
C TRP A 249 -11.82 16.61 9.84
N ALA A 250 -10.99 15.64 9.48
CA ALA A 250 -10.85 14.39 10.22
C ALA A 250 -9.77 14.59 11.28
N CYS A 251 -10.11 14.33 12.54
CA CYS A 251 -9.19 14.36 13.69
C CYS A 251 -8.76 12.94 13.98
N PHE A 252 -7.45 12.69 14.00
CA PHE A 252 -6.87 11.39 14.34
C PHE A 252 -6.31 11.43 15.75
N ARG A 253 -6.65 10.44 16.57
CA ARG A 253 -6.20 10.32 17.96
C ARG A 253 -5.53 8.98 18.22
N ASP A 254 -4.54 9.00 19.11
CA ASP A 254 -3.85 7.79 19.56
C ASP A 254 -4.69 7.00 20.59
N ALA A 255 -4.14 5.89 21.11
CA ALA A 255 -4.79 5.06 22.12
C ALA A 255 -4.96 5.77 23.49
N GLY A 256 -4.16 6.80 23.77
CA GLY A 256 -4.27 7.65 24.95
C GLY A 256 -5.34 8.75 24.81
N GLY A 257 -5.90 8.93 23.62
CA GLY A 257 -6.85 9.98 23.29
C GLY A 257 -6.17 11.31 22.89
N GLU A 258 -4.84 11.35 22.78
CA GLU A 258 -4.11 12.53 22.34
C GLU A 258 -4.26 12.73 20.83
N VAL A 259 -4.32 13.98 20.40
CA VAL A 259 -4.46 14.32 18.97
C VAL A 259 -3.12 14.09 18.27
N ILE A 260 -3.13 13.32 17.19
CA ILE A 260 -1.99 13.14 16.27
C ILE A 260 -1.97 14.28 15.25
N GLY A 261 -3.14 14.59 14.70
CA GLY A 261 -3.31 15.69 13.75
C GLY A 261 -4.68 15.74 13.10
N TYR A 262 -4.91 16.80 12.34
CA TYR A 262 -6.15 17.05 11.62
C TYR A 262 -5.91 17.03 10.12
N ARG A 263 -6.72 16.28 9.38
CA ARG A 263 -6.71 16.26 7.92
C ARG A 263 -7.95 16.93 7.36
N ARG A 264 -7.76 17.93 6.50
CA ARG A 264 -8.85 18.60 5.80
C ARG A 264 -9.56 17.60 4.88
N ALA A 265 -10.88 17.57 4.97
CA ALA A 265 -11.72 16.77 4.10
C ALA A 265 -11.61 17.30 2.66
N ARG A 266 -11.38 16.38 1.73
CA ARG A 266 -11.42 16.61 0.30
C ARG A 266 -12.86 16.74 -0.20
N VAL A 267 -13.78 16.00 0.42
CA VAL A 267 -15.21 16.04 0.12
C VAL A 267 -15.95 16.36 1.41
N HIS A 268 -16.81 17.37 1.36
CA HIS A 268 -17.83 17.66 2.36
C HIS A 268 -19.05 18.15 1.58
N ARG A 269 -20.00 17.26 1.32
CA ARG A 269 -21.17 17.52 0.46
C ARG A 269 -22.40 16.82 1.00
N ARG A 270 -23.54 17.51 0.91
CA ARG A 270 -24.86 16.91 1.02
C ARG A 270 -25.09 16.05 -0.22
N VAL A 271 -25.50 14.80 -0.02
CA VAL A 271 -25.65 13.82 -1.09
C VAL A 271 -26.95 13.04 -0.94
N GLY A 272 -27.42 12.48 -2.04
CA GLY A 272 -28.42 11.42 -2.03
C GLY A 272 -28.04 10.31 -2.99
N GLU A 273 -28.70 9.18 -2.85
CA GLU A 273 -28.46 8.01 -3.68
C GLU A 273 -28.83 8.30 -5.14
N ALA A 274 -27.94 7.94 -6.06
CA ALA A 274 -28.12 8.16 -7.50
C ALA A 274 -27.46 7.04 -8.28
N SER A 275 -28.16 6.50 -9.28
CA SER A 275 -27.68 5.37 -10.10
C SER A 275 -26.33 5.63 -10.81
N SER A 276 -26.00 6.89 -11.11
CA SER A 276 -24.74 7.28 -11.77
C SER A 276 -23.97 8.37 -11.02
N GLY A 277 -24.06 8.39 -9.69
CA GLY A 277 -23.34 9.36 -8.85
C GLY A 277 -21.81 9.26 -8.94
N PRO A 278 -21.07 10.38 -8.80
CA PRO A 278 -19.60 10.40 -8.83
C PRO A 278 -18.95 9.82 -7.56
N TYR A 279 -19.70 9.69 -6.46
CA TYR A 279 -19.21 9.12 -5.22
C TYR A 279 -19.72 7.70 -5.06
N GLU A 280 -18.84 6.80 -4.62
CA GLU A 280 -19.18 5.41 -4.34
C GLU A 280 -18.89 5.09 -2.88
N PHE A 281 -19.87 4.51 -2.20
CA PHE A 281 -19.78 4.09 -0.81
C PHE A 281 -20.63 2.83 -0.61
N GLY A 282 -20.03 1.76 -0.07
CA GLY A 282 -20.73 0.51 0.20
C GLY A 282 -21.37 -0.16 -1.04
N GLY A 283 -20.82 0.08 -2.24
CA GLY A 283 -21.39 -0.40 -3.51
C GLY A 283 -22.56 0.43 -4.05
N LEU A 284 -23.05 1.40 -3.28
CA LEU A 284 -24.04 2.39 -3.73
C LEU A 284 -23.35 3.64 -4.26
N ARG A 285 -24.06 4.36 -5.13
CA ARG A 285 -23.57 5.60 -5.74
C ARG A 285 -24.36 6.78 -5.23
N TYR A 286 -23.64 7.88 -5.00
CA TYR A 286 -24.17 9.10 -4.42
C TYR A 286 -23.80 10.31 -5.29
N ALA A 287 -24.73 11.25 -5.42
CA ALA A 287 -24.54 12.50 -6.12
C ALA A 287 -24.82 13.69 -5.21
N PRO A 288 -24.16 14.84 -5.41
CA PRO A 288 -24.52 16.08 -4.72
C PRO A 288 -25.99 16.42 -4.99
N LEU A 289 -26.74 16.66 -3.92
CA LEU A 289 -28.10 17.23 -3.99
C LEU A 289 -28.10 18.60 -3.33
N ALA A 290 -28.76 19.56 -3.97
CA ALA A 290 -28.90 20.91 -3.46
C ALA A 290 -30.00 21.00 -2.38
N SER A 291 -31.07 20.24 -2.55
CA SER A 291 -32.24 20.16 -1.66
C SER A 291 -32.70 18.71 -1.50
N GLY A 292 -33.46 18.41 -0.43
CA GLY A 292 -33.99 17.06 -0.15
C GLY A 292 -32.92 16.00 0.15
N ALA A 293 -31.69 16.41 0.46
CA ALA A 293 -30.66 15.48 0.91
C ALA A 293 -30.89 15.13 2.39
N GLU A 294 -30.68 13.88 2.76
CA GLU A 294 -30.74 13.37 4.14
C GLU A 294 -29.36 12.92 4.63
N ILE A 295 -28.34 12.99 3.75
CA ILE A 295 -27.02 12.40 3.98
C ILE A 295 -25.94 13.43 3.69
N VAL A 296 -24.92 13.46 4.54
CA VAL A 296 -23.65 14.17 4.28
C VAL A 296 -22.54 13.16 4.10
N LEU A 297 -21.81 13.30 2.99
CA LEU A 297 -20.59 12.56 2.73
C LEU A 297 -19.38 13.42 3.07
N ILE A 298 -18.54 12.89 3.96
CA ILE A 298 -17.23 13.45 4.30
C ILE A 298 -16.15 12.46 3.88
N GLU A 299 -15.15 12.94 3.15
CA GLU A 299 -13.97 12.16 2.77
C GLU A 299 -12.70 12.93 3.10
N ALA A 300 -11.85 12.35 3.95
CA ALA A 300 -10.50 12.79 4.20
C ALA A 300 -9.51 11.82 3.53
N LEU A 301 -8.48 12.37 2.89
CA LEU A 301 -7.41 11.60 2.27
C LEU A 301 -6.07 12.17 2.73
N THR A 302 -5.35 11.43 3.58
CA THR A 302 -4.03 11.86 4.08
C THR A 302 -3.01 11.97 2.94
N GLU A 303 -1.97 12.77 3.10
CA GLU A 303 -0.82 12.76 2.20
C GLU A 303 0.26 11.75 2.64
N PHE A 304 1.20 11.49 1.73
CA PHE A 304 2.32 10.61 2.01
C PHE A 304 3.19 11.21 3.12
N GLY A 305 3.31 10.51 4.25
CA GLY A 305 4.08 10.98 5.41
C GLY A 305 3.31 11.84 6.42
N ASP A 306 2.02 12.12 6.20
CA ASP A 306 1.17 12.74 7.21
C ASP A 306 1.09 11.83 8.45
N GLY A 307 1.39 12.37 9.64
CA GLY A 307 1.32 11.61 10.89
C GLY A 307 2.35 10.50 11.07
N PHE A 308 3.39 10.44 10.22
CA PHE A 308 4.39 9.36 10.21
C PHE A 308 4.97 9.06 11.60
N GLY A 309 5.04 7.76 11.93
CA GLY A 309 5.57 7.26 13.21
C GLY A 309 4.56 7.24 14.35
N SER A 310 3.29 7.58 14.08
CA SER A 310 2.19 7.51 15.05
C SER A 310 1.15 6.48 14.61
N THR A 311 0.39 5.95 15.58
CA THR A 311 -0.70 4.99 15.34
C THR A 311 -2.01 5.60 15.83
N ALA A 312 -2.97 5.78 14.93
CA ALA A 312 -4.30 6.26 15.27
C ALA A 312 -5.19 5.10 15.73
N ALA A 313 -5.78 5.25 16.91
CA ALA A 313 -6.74 4.33 17.50
C ALA A 313 -8.20 4.78 17.26
N SER A 314 -8.41 6.06 16.93
CA SER A 314 -9.74 6.59 16.62
C SER A 314 -9.68 7.76 15.64
N VAL A 315 -10.79 7.96 14.93
CA VAL A 315 -11.03 9.10 14.06
C VAL A 315 -12.38 9.75 14.40
N SER A 316 -12.39 11.07 14.49
CA SER A 316 -13.60 11.88 14.63
C SER A 316 -13.63 12.96 13.55
N PHE A 317 -14.76 13.63 13.39
CA PHE A 317 -14.91 14.69 12.39
C PHE A 317 -15.30 16.01 13.04
N ILE A 318 -14.74 17.11 12.53
CA ILE A 318 -15.02 18.48 12.97
C ILE A 318 -15.53 19.25 11.76
N LEU A 319 -16.70 19.86 11.89
CA LEU A 319 -17.30 20.72 10.87
C LEU A 319 -16.94 22.18 11.13
N ALA A 320 -16.81 22.97 10.06
CA ALA A 320 -16.52 24.41 10.11
C ALA A 320 -15.27 24.83 10.91
N GLY A 321 -14.24 23.98 10.97
CA GLY A 321 -12.95 24.29 11.60
C GLY A 321 -12.05 25.13 10.70
N GLU A 322 -11.37 26.12 11.29
CA GLU A 322 -10.38 26.98 10.61
C GLU A 322 -8.96 26.75 11.16
N PRO A 323 -7.92 26.77 10.32
CA PRO A 323 -6.54 26.71 10.80
C PRO A 323 -6.24 27.85 11.76
N ALA A 324 -5.54 27.55 12.87
CA ALA A 324 -5.15 28.56 13.85
C ALA A 324 -4.11 29.55 13.29
N ASP A 325 -3.28 29.10 12.35
CA ASP A 325 -2.33 29.95 11.62
C ASP A 325 -2.99 30.53 10.35
N PRO A 326 -3.30 31.84 10.33
CA PRO A 326 -3.92 32.49 9.18
C PRO A 326 -2.98 32.60 7.98
N ALA A 327 -1.66 32.36 8.13
CA ALA A 327 -0.70 32.36 7.02
C ALA A 327 -0.79 31.09 6.15
N ARG A 328 -1.44 30.02 6.65
CA ARG A 328 -1.56 28.73 5.96
C ARG A 328 -3.01 28.23 5.86
N PRO A 329 -3.95 29.02 5.29
CA PRO A 329 -5.36 28.63 5.18
C PRO A 329 -5.58 27.40 4.26
N GLY A 330 -4.60 27.13 3.39
CA GLY A 330 -4.61 25.99 2.47
C GLY A 330 -3.92 24.73 3.00
N ALA A 331 -3.40 24.74 4.23
CA ALA A 331 -2.80 23.55 4.81
C ALA A 331 -3.82 22.40 4.86
N LEU A 332 -3.42 21.23 4.39
CA LEU A 332 -4.29 20.06 4.35
C LEU A 332 -4.11 19.18 5.58
N TRP A 333 -2.91 19.17 6.17
CA TRP A 333 -2.60 18.52 7.44
C TRP A 333 -2.20 19.57 8.47
N LEU A 334 -2.76 19.47 9.67
CA LEU A 334 -2.46 20.33 10.81
C LEU A 334 -2.03 19.46 12.00
N GLY A 335 -1.02 19.93 12.73
CA GLY A 335 -0.59 19.27 13.96
C GLY A 335 -1.56 19.48 15.14
N PRO A 336 -1.24 18.92 16.30
CA PRO A 336 -2.04 19.08 17.51
C PRO A 336 -2.19 20.56 17.88
N GLY A 337 -3.39 21.00 18.25
CA GLY A 337 -3.68 22.38 18.65
C GLY A 337 -3.65 23.43 17.52
N ALA A 338 -3.43 23.03 16.26
CA ALA A 338 -3.34 23.96 15.13
C ALA A 338 -4.68 24.20 14.41
N LEU A 339 -5.80 23.70 14.95
CA LEU A 339 -7.14 23.88 14.43
C LEU A 339 -8.00 24.62 15.45
N ASN A 340 -8.60 25.75 15.04
CA ASN A 340 -9.66 26.42 15.78
C ASN A 340 -10.99 25.76 15.39
N ALA A 341 -11.42 24.80 16.20
CA ALA A 341 -12.72 24.16 16.03
C ALA A 341 -13.82 25.07 16.59
N SER A 342 -14.69 25.57 15.71
CA SER A 342 -15.89 26.34 16.10
C SER A 342 -17.01 25.42 16.61
N LEU A 343 -16.98 24.15 16.20
CA LEU A 343 -17.96 23.11 16.54
C LEU A 343 -17.28 21.89 17.19
N PRO A 344 -18.05 21.09 17.95
CA PRO A 344 -17.54 19.90 18.60
C PRO A 344 -17.17 18.79 17.60
N GLU A 345 -16.37 17.85 18.08
CA GLU A 345 -16.07 16.60 17.39
C GLU A 345 -17.31 15.69 17.37
N ILE A 346 -17.61 15.13 16.21
CA ILE A 346 -18.72 14.18 15.99
C ILE A 346 -18.20 12.85 15.46
N ALA A 347 -19.02 11.81 15.59
CA ALA A 347 -18.81 10.50 15.00
C ALA A 347 -17.43 9.86 15.32
N LEU A 348 -17.08 9.84 16.62
CA LEU A 348 -15.87 9.18 17.10
C LEU A 348 -15.94 7.67 16.80
N THR A 349 -15.07 7.21 15.91
CA THR A 349 -15.05 5.84 15.41
C THR A 349 -13.69 5.19 15.70
N PRO A 350 -13.65 3.97 16.28
CA PRO A 350 -12.40 3.26 16.49
C PRO A 350 -11.78 2.81 15.16
N ILE A 351 -10.47 2.98 15.03
CA ILE A 351 -9.67 2.59 13.87
C ILE A 351 -8.30 2.06 14.31
N ASP A 352 -7.63 1.34 13.43
CA ASP A 352 -6.24 0.94 13.65
C ASP A 352 -5.44 1.33 12.41
N ILE A 353 -4.75 2.47 12.49
CA ILE A 353 -3.99 3.04 11.39
C ILE A 353 -2.58 3.35 11.86
N GLU A 354 -1.62 2.61 11.33
CA GLU A 354 -0.21 2.99 11.39
C GLU A 354 0.15 3.91 10.22
N PHE A 355 0.50 5.16 10.52
CA PHE A 355 0.84 6.13 9.48
C PHE A 355 2.24 5.88 8.90
N GLY A 356 2.29 5.55 7.61
CA GLY A 356 3.53 5.31 6.86
C GLY A 356 3.90 6.46 5.90
N ARG A 357 5.16 6.52 5.47
CA ARG A 357 5.61 7.51 4.47
C ARG A 357 5.04 7.22 3.08
N THR A 358 4.77 5.96 2.78
CA THR A 358 4.38 5.49 1.44
C THR A 358 2.90 5.11 1.32
N VAL A 359 2.13 5.26 2.39
CA VAL A 359 0.70 4.90 2.45
C VAL A 359 -0.15 6.15 2.59
N ARG A 360 -1.27 6.20 1.88
CA ARG A 360 -2.33 7.20 2.07
C ARG A 360 -3.57 6.53 2.63
N GLU A 361 -4.13 7.17 3.63
CA GLU A 361 -5.30 6.70 4.35
C GLU A 361 -6.50 7.49 3.84
N ARG A 362 -7.47 6.77 3.27
CA ARG A 362 -8.71 7.35 2.73
C ARG A 362 -9.85 7.03 3.67
N VAL A 363 -10.17 7.96 4.55
CA VAL A 363 -11.26 7.82 5.51
C VAL A 363 -12.51 8.46 4.95
N ARG A 364 -13.59 7.68 4.84
CA ARG A 364 -14.91 8.14 4.40
C ARG A 364 -15.94 7.88 5.49
N ILE A 365 -16.84 8.85 5.68
CA ILE A 365 -17.98 8.69 6.55
C ILE A 365 -19.24 9.20 5.84
N LEU A 366 -20.33 8.43 5.95
CA LEU A 366 -21.68 8.89 5.67
C LEU A 366 -22.35 9.25 6.98
N LEU A 367 -22.82 10.49 7.09
CA LEU A 367 -23.63 10.97 8.20
C LEU A 367 -25.09 10.95 7.77
N ARG A 368 -25.93 10.21 8.48
CA ARG A 368 -27.39 10.11 8.23
C ARG A 368 -28.15 10.87 9.32
N PHE A 369 -29.10 11.70 8.91
CA PHE A 369 -29.81 12.65 9.78
C PHE A 369 -31.22 12.22 10.13
#